data_AF-A0A183FS35-F1
#
_entry.id   AF-A0A183FS35-F1
#
_cell.length_a   1.000
_cell.length_b   1.000
_cell.length_c   1.000
_cell.angle_alpha   90.00
_cell.angle_beta   90.00
_cell.angle_gamma   90.00
#
_symmetry.space_group_name_H-M   'P 1'
#
loop_
_entity.id
_entity.type
_entity.pdbx_description
1 polymer ?
#
loop_
_entity_poly.entity_id
_entity_poly.type
_entity_poly.pdbx_seq_one_letter_code
_entity_poly.pdbx_strand_id
1 'polypeptide(L)'
;MVSLNPAYSPPARKKLLSVMKAEVEAHDHKAKAIILKSEYKIAITVDTWTSVNANCSMLAITAHVANEAFAERSNLLLDCISLEEESHSAVQIEEKIRESFRRLDIDVSRVKFFVADGATVMKSAASNLNVKYVQCCAHVINLAAKAAMELECAKKAVQKVKKIVSRLNRSGKAKAVYKRFLQEANLPNVLPSSDCPTRWGSTYTMICDVLNTLPAIENVVNHLSMTPFEKEELRFLEAIQCFLAPFYTVTKQVCRQNSCISMYIAVGKILIASTRKSCMSAKQEAKQFGDMLLSKLRHYFDEWFEDETLWMASFMDPRFAFLDTVLSMEAWRETVERLKRTKVPSTMNESDCSPSPSAGKDLPVWNVLKETETSGFDKANTKNDEFEIEIQQYAIALKRARPEFDSDPFKWWRSHRHKFPNIYKMVSEYLVSPASSVDCERLFRQGGMIYGNKRRGRLRGENTRLLLMIKAQGNEEIGRVSKAWSPAEAKMYGAPPKMASLFGDVSESSSSDEESVLSSDEENSSQSSS
;
A
#
# COMPACT_ATOMS: atom_id res chain seq x y z
N MET A 1 -9.67 39.48 18.02
CA MET A 1 -9.45 39.10 19.44
C MET A 1 -9.13 40.30 20.29
N VAL A 2 -8.13 41.14 19.96
CA VAL A 2 -7.92 42.43 20.66
C VAL A 2 -9.12 43.38 20.50
N SER A 3 -9.80 43.32 19.35
CA SER A 3 -11.08 44.03 19.11
C SER A 3 -12.27 43.50 19.90
N LEU A 4 -12.17 42.30 20.51
CA LEU A 4 -13.23 41.64 21.26
C LEU A 4 -12.98 41.67 22.77
N ASN A 5 -11.71 41.71 23.19
CA ASN A 5 -11.30 41.94 24.57
C ASN A 5 -9.93 42.65 24.59
N PRO A 6 -9.89 43.96 24.89
CA PRO A 6 -8.65 44.74 24.95
C PRO A 6 -7.65 44.26 26.03
N ALA A 7 -8.12 43.54 27.06
CA ALA A 7 -7.28 43.01 28.14
C ALA A 7 -6.65 41.64 27.79
N TYR A 8 -7.02 41.03 26.67
CA TYR A 8 -6.45 39.74 26.27
C TYR A 8 -5.02 39.92 25.72
N SER A 9 -4.05 39.43 26.48
CA SER A 9 -2.68 39.26 25.99
C SER A 9 -2.51 37.86 25.41
N PRO A 10 -2.13 37.72 24.12
CA PRO A 10 -1.78 36.42 23.55
C PRO A 10 -0.67 35.72 24.37
N PRO A 11 -0.68 34.38 24.45
CA PRO A 11 0.35 33.65 25.17
C PRO A 11 1.73 33.89 24.56
N ALA A 12 2.73 34.09 25.42
CA ALA A 12 4.12 34.26 24.99
C ALA A 12 4.65 32.98 24.31
N ARG A 13 5.65 33.14 23.43
CA ARG A 13 6.31 32.02 22.72
C ARG A 13 6.77 30.91 23.68
N LYS A 14 7.36 31.26 24.83
CA LYS A 14 7.81 30.30 25.84
C LYS A 14 6.66 29.46 26.40
N LYS A 15 5.49 30.08 26.63
CA LYS A 15 4.29 29.38 27.09
C LYS A 15 3.76 28.43 26.02
N LEU A 16 3.69 28.88 24.76
CA LEU A 16 3.28 28.03 23.64
C LEU A 16 4.19 26.81 23.47
N LEU A 17 5.51 26.99 23.54
CA LEU A 17 6.46 25.87 23.47
C LEU A 17 6.30 24.87 24.61
N SER A 18 6.07 25.36 25.83
CA SER A 18 5.79 24.48 26.98
C SER A 18 4.51 23.68 26.80
N VAL A 19 3.44 24.30 26.29
CA VAL A 19 2.19 23.60 25.97
C VAL A 19 2.43 22.55 24.89
N MET A 20 3.11 22.91 23.80
CA MET A 20 3.39 21.98 22.71
C MET A 20 4.22 20.76 23.15
N LYS A 21 5.19 20.95 24.05
CA LYS A 21 5.96 19.84 24.63
C LYS A 21 5.07 18.91 25.46
N ALA A 22 4.24 19.47 26.34
CA ALA A 22 3.32 18.69 27.17
C ALA A 22 2.33 17.87 26.32
N GLU A 23 1.81 18.43 25.23
CA GLU A 23 0.94 17.72 24.29
C GLU A 23 1.66 16.53 23.62
N VAL A 24 2.92 16.74 23.19
CA VAL A 24 3.72 15.66 22.60
C VAL A 24 4.08 14.58 23.61
N GLU A 25 4.36 14.94 24.86
CA GLU A 25 4.58 13.97 25.95
C GLU A 25 3.31 13.15 26.23
N ALA A 26 2.13 13.79 26.23
CA ALA A 26 0.86 13.08 26.35
C ALA A 26 0.62 12.12 25.17
N HIS A 27 0.97 12.53 23.95
CA HIS A 27 0.93 11.68 22.77
C HIS A 27 1.86 10.46 22.90
N ASP A 28 3.10 10.68 23.36
CA ASP A 28 4.07 9.61 23.60
C ASP A 28 3.55 8.59 24.63
N HIS A 29 2.95 9.05 25.73
CA HIS A 29 2.32 8.17 26.72
C HIS A 29 1.18 7.34 26.13
N LYS A 30 0.33 7.94 25.30
CA LYS A 30 -0.77 7.23 24.61
C LYS A 30 -0.21 6.16 23.65
N ALA A 31 0.78 6.52 22.83
CA ALA A 31 1.40 5.58 21.89
C ALA A 31 2.07 4.42 22.63
N LYS A 32 2.84 4.71 23.69
CA LYS A 32 3.47 3.71 24.56
C LYS A 32 2.43 2.76 25.16
N ALA A 33 1.33 3.28 25.71
CA ALA A 33 0.28 2.46 26.30
C ALA A 33 -0.35 1.49 25.27
N ILE A 34 -0.62 1.94 24.05
CA ILE A 34 -1.19 1.08 22.99
C ILE A 34 -0.20 0.00 22.57
N ILE A 35 1.08 0.34 22.40
CA ILE A 35 2.11 -0.61 21.98
C ILE A 35 2.37 -1.66 23.05
N LEU A 36 2.49 -1.27 24.32
CA LEU A 36 2.75 -2.20 25.43
C LEU A 36 1.55 -3.11 25.72
N LYS A 37 0.32 -2.66 25.44
CA LYS A 37 -0.89 -3.48 25.58
C LYS A 37 -1.00 -4.58 24.52
N SER A 38 -0.40 -4.38 23.35
CA SER A 38 -0.42 -5.37 22.27
C SER A 38 0.59 -6.48 22.55
N GLU A 39 0.14 -7.73 22.51
CA GLU A 39 1.01 -8.93 22.61
C GLU A 39 1.68 -9.28 21.27
N TYR A 40 1.28 -8.62 20.18
CA TYR A 40 1.76 -8.91 18.84
C TYR A 40 3.05 -8.15 18.52
N LYS A 41 3.78 -8.68 17.55
CA LYS A 41 4.85 -7.94 16.87
C LYS A 41 4.25 -6.74 16.12
N ILE A 42 5.05 -5.69 16.00
CA ILE A 42 4.68 -4.46 15.29
C ILE A 42 5.43 -4.38 13.96
N ALA A 43 4.95 -3.52 13.07
CA ALA A 43 5.74 -3.07 11.93
C ALA A 43 6.00 -1.57 12.07
N ILE A 44 7.07 -1.08 11.45
CA ILE A 44 7.32 0.36 11.35
C ILE A 44 7.38 0.79 9.89
N THR A 45 6.90 1.99 9.63
CA THR A 45 7.20 2.72 8.39
C THR A 45 8.12 3.89 8.67
N VAL A 46 9.10 4.07 7.78
CA VAL A 46 10.10 5.12 7.88
C VAL A 46 10.23 5.85 6.56
N ASP A 47 10.32 7.18 6.61
CA ASP A 47 10.51 8.01 5.43
C ASP A 47 11.26 9.28 5.82
N THR A 48 11.99 9.86 4.87
CA THR A 48 12.70 11.13 5.04
C THR A 48 12.17 12.18 4.10
N TRP A 49 12.17 13.42 4.57
CA TRP A 49 11.77 14.57 3.77
C TRP A 49 12.72 15.73 3.96
N THR A 50 13.09 16.37 2.87
CA THR A 50 13.95 17.53 2.88
C THR A 50 13.26 18.73 2.23
N SER A 51 13.29 19.86 2.93
CA SER A 51 12.89 21.17 2.45
C SER A 51 14.10 21.98 2.02
N VAL A 52 14.30 22.13 0.71
CA VAL A 52 15.39 22.96 0.16
C VAL A 52 15.26 24.41 0.63
N ASN A 53 14.04 24.95 0.65
CA ASN A 53 13.79 26.35 1.00
C ASN A 53 14.06 26.67 2.47
N ALA A 54 13.94 25.69 3.36
CA ALA A 54 14.13 25.87 4.81
C ALA A 54 15.42 25.25 5.32
N ASN A 55 16.24 24.64 4.44
CA ASN A 55 17.39 23.83 4.79
C ASN A 55 17.10 22.86 5.95
N CYS A 56 15.92 22.23 5.90
CA CYS A 56 15.41 21.37 6.96
C CYS A 56 15.23 19.96 6.41
N SER A 57 15.72 18.95 7.13
CA SER A 57 15.49 17.56 6.83
C SER A 57 14.83 16.88 8.03
N MET A 58 13.89 15.98 7.77
CA MET A 58 13.08 15.33 8.80
C MET A 58 12.99 13.83 8.53
N LEU A 59 13.00 13.03 9.59
CA LEU A 59 12.76 11.58 9.61
C LEU A 59 11.44 11.30 10.32
N ALA A 60 10.49 10.66 9.65
CA ALA A 60 9.23 10.26 10.26
C ALA A 60 9.22 8.75 10.50
N ILE A 61 8.78 8.34 11.68
CA ILE A 61 8.69 6.94 12.12
C ILE A 61 7.26 6.69 12.57
N THR A 62 6.57 5.76 11.92
CA THR A 62 5.20 5.37 12.31
C THR A 62 5.20 3.89 12.69
N ALA A 63 4.63 3.54 13.84
CA ALA A 63 4.38 2.15 14.21
C ALA A 63 2.98 1.70 13.78
N HIS A 64 2.89 0.44 13.44
CA HIS A 64 1.67 -0.24 13.05
C HIS A 64 1.44 -1.37 14.03
N VAL A 65 0.35 -1.28 14.79
CA VAL A 65 0.07 -2.13 15.94
C VAL A 65 -1.32 -2.72 15.78
N ALA A 66 -1.43 -4.03 15.88
CA ALA A 66 -2.74 -4.67 15.98
C ALA A 66 -3.27 -4.57 17.42
N ASN A 67 -4.55 -4.21 17.56
CA ASN A 67 -5.22 -4.16 18.86
C ASN A 67 -5.57 -5.57 19.38
N GLU A 68 -6.21 -5.64 20.55
CA GLU A 68 -6.67 -6.90 21.15
C GLU A 68 -7.51 -7.72 20.16
N ALA A 69 -7.24 -9.03 20.12
CA ALA A 69 -7.90 -9.97 19.22
C ALA A 69 -7.86 -9.55 17.73
N PHE A 70 -6.78 -8.85 17.33
CA PHE A 70 -6.50 -8.51 15.93
C PHE A 70 -7.69 -7.85 15.21
N ALA A 71 -8.48 -7.07 15.95
CA ALA A 71 -9.73 -6.50 15.46
C ALA A 71 -9.51 -5.29 14.54
N GLU A 72 -8.45 -4.51 14.78
CA GLU A 72 -8.08 -3.34 14.00
C GLU A 72 -6.56 -3.08 14.06
N ARG A 73 -6.08 -2.30 13.10
CA ARG A 73 -4.70 -1.81 13.07
C ARG A 73 -4.66 -0.33 13.44
N SER A 74 -3.95 -0.01 14.51
CA SER A 74 -3.59 1.34 14.91
C SER A 74 -2.29 1.76 14.24
N ASN A 75 -2.28 2.93 13.60
CA ASN A 75 -1.10 3.52 12.98
C ASN A 75 -0.69 4.74 13.81
N LEU A 76 0.40 4.63 14.56
CA LEU A 76 0.84 5.58 15.57
C LEU A 76 2.11 6.28 15.12
N LEU A 77 2.09 7.60 14.98
CA LEU A 77 3.31 8.36 14.68
C LEU A 77 4.23 8.35 15.89
N LEU A 78 5.33 7.60 15.87
CA LEU A 78 6.25 7.52 17.00
C LEU A 78 7.10 8.78 17.13
N ASP A 79 7.56 9.31 15.99
CA ASP A 79 8.35 10.53 15.94
C ASP A 79 8.40 11.17 14.55
N CYS A 80 8.73 12.46 14.51
CA CYS A 80 9.14 13.21 13.34
C CYS A 80 10.37 14.07 13.69
N ILE A 81 11.56 13.50 13.50
CA ILE A 81 12.83 13.98 14.05
C ILE A 81 13.52 14.89 13.04
N SER A 82 14.16 15.97 13.51
CA SER A 82 15.02 16.81 12.65
C SER A 82 16.37 16.16 12.40
N LEU A 83 16.84 16.22 11.16
CA LEU A 83 18.17 15.76 10.71
C LEU A 83 19.10 16.95 10.36
N GLU A 84 18.76 18.18 10.78
CA GLU A 84 19.44 19.43 10.37
C GLU A 84 20.96 19.50 10.66
N GLU A 85 21.47 18.72 11.61
CA GLU A 85 22.86 18.80 12.09
C GLU A 85 23.72 17.58 11.73
N GLU A 86 23.15 16.60 11.04
CA GLU A 86 23.73 15.27 10.89
C GLU A 86 23.73 14.81 9.41
N SER A 87 24.70 13.97 9.01
CA SER A 87 24.62 13.35 7.69
C SER A 87 23.41 12.42 7.62
N HIS A 88 22.78 12.29 6.46
CA HIS A 88 21.68 11.33 6.27
C HIS A 88 22.24 9.90 6.12
N SER A 89 23.15 9.50 7.00
CA SER A 89 23.78 8.19 6.97
C SER A 89 22.90 7.12 7.63
N ALA A 90 23.13 5.85 7.27
CA ALA A 90 22.34 4.75 7.80
C ALA A 90 22.49 4.62 9.33
N VAL A 91 23.70 4.88 9.84
CA VAL A 91 24.03 4.85 11.28
C VAL A 91 23.24 5.91 12.04
N GLN A 92 23.08 7.11 11.47
CA GLN A 92 22.36 8.20 12.12
C GLN A 92 20.85 7.94 12.11
N ILE A 93 20.30 7.46 10.99
CA ILE A 93 18.90 7.04 10.94
C ILE A 93 18.62 5.95 11.96
N GLU A 94 19.49 4.94 12.05
CA GLU A 94 19.41 3.89 13.07
C GLU A 94 19.39 4.48 14.48
N GLU A 95 20.34 5.33 14.83
CA GLU A 95 20.44 5.88 16.18
C GLU A 95 19.18 6.69 16.54
N LYS A 96 18.66 7.52 15.63
CA LYS A 96 17.41 8.27 15.86
C LYS A 96 16.20 7.37 16.05
N ILE A 97 16.15 6.23 15.36
CA ILE A 97 15.12 5.21 15.58
C ILE A 97 15.28 4.58 16.96
N ARG A 98 16.51 4.20 17.35
CA ARG A 98 16.79 3.65 18.69
C ARG A 98 16.47 4.64 19.80
N GLU A 99 16.77 5.92 19.64
CA GLU A 99 16.40 6.98 20.58
C GLU A 99 14.87 7.05 20.77
N SER A 100 14.11 7.01 19.68
CA SER A 100 12.64 7.00 19.73
C SER A 100 12.10 5.76 20.42
N PHE A 101 12.69 4.60 20.14
CA PHE A 101 12.33 3.33 20.77
C PHE A 101 12.65 3.32 22.26
N ARG A 102 13.82 3.80 22.68
CA ARG A 102 14.19 3.95 24.09
C ARG A 102 13.23 4.89 24.82
N ARG A 103 12.86 6.01 24.19
CA ARG A 103 11.90 6.98 24.75
C ARG A 103 10.50 6.39 24.94
N LEU A 104 10.07 5.51 24.03
CA LEU A 104 8.75 4.89 24.04
C LEU A 104 8.71 3.47 24.64
N ASP A 105 9.86 2.96 25.12
CA ASP A 105 10.00 1.63 25.72
C ASP A 105 9.64 0.49 24.74
N ILE A 106 10.09 0.63 23.50
CA ILE A 106 9.88 -0.33 22.41
C ILE A 106 11.15 -1.15 22.24
N ASP A 107 11.05 -2.46 22.49
CA ASP A 107 12.13 -3.39 22.16
C ASP A 107 12.17 -3.62 20.63
N VAL A 108 13.37 -3.51 20.04
CA VAL A 108 13.59 -3.71 18.59
C VAL A 108 13.15 -5.12 18.15
N SER A 109 13.26 -6.14 19.00
CA SER A 109 12.83 -7.51 18.72
C SER A 109 11.32 -7.64 18.49
N ARG A 110 10.52 -6.66 18.94
CA ARG A 110 9.08 -6.58 18.63
C ARG A 110 8.81 -6.12 17.21
N VAL A 111 9.78 -5.52 16.53
CA VAL A 111 9.61 -5.02 15.17
C VAL A 111 9.85 -6.15 14.17
N LYS A 112 8.77 -6.60 13.52
CA LYS A 112 8.86 -7.65 12.49
C LYS A 112 9.34 -7.08 11.15
N PHE A 113 8.81 -5.91 10.78
CA PHE A 113 9.02 -5.32 9.46
C PHE A 113 9.40 -3.84 9.53
N PHE A 114 10.37 -3.48 8.69
CA PHE A 114 10.77 -2.10 8.42
C PHE A 114 10.36 -1.75 6.99
N VAL A 115 9.34 -0.91 6.83
CA VAL A 115 8.81 -0.52 5.52
C VAL A 115 9.26 0.90 5.17
N ALA A 116 10.04 1.05 4.11
CA ALA A 116 10.53 2.36 3.67
C ALA A 116 10.71 2.43 2.16
N ASP A 117 11.11 3.58 1.64
CA ASP A 117 11.45 3.73 0.23
C ASP A 117 12.67 2.87 -0.17
N GLY A 118 12.98 2.83 -1.46
CA GLY A 118 14.07 2.01 -2.01
C GLY A 118 15.48 2.50 -1.70
N ALA A 119 15.66 3.54 -0.87
CA ALA A 119 16.96 4.14 -0.64
C ALA A 119 17.93 3.16 0.06
N THR A 120 19.18 3.13 -0.40
CA THR A 120 20.24 2.27 0.17
C THR A 120 20.45 2.55 1.66
N VAL A 121 20.35 3.82 2.07
CA VAL A 121 20.44 4.24 3.47
C VAL A 121 19.37 3.58 4.34
N MET A 122 18.12 3.48 3.85
CA MET A 122 17.02 2.84 4.58
C MET A 122 17.21 1.33 4.70
N LYS A 123 17.68 0.68 3.62
CA LYS A 123 18.03 -0.74 3.63
C LYS A 123 19.14 -1.03 4.65
N SER A 124 20.19 -0.22 4.67
CA SER A 124 21.28 -0.34 5.63
C SER A 124 20.83 -0.09 7.07
N ALA A 125 20.00 0.93 7.32
CA ALA A 125 19.47 1.20 8.66
C ALA A 125 18.63 0.03 9.19
N ALA A 126 17.77 -0.57 8.35
CA ALA A 126 17.01 -1.76 8.72
C ALA A 126 17.93 -2.98 9.00
N SER A 127 18.99 -3.15 8.21
CA SER A 127 19.99 -4.19 8.42
C SER A 127 20.73 -4.01 9.76
N ASN A 128 21.11 -2.78 10.11
CA ASN A 128 21.78 -2.51 11.38
C ASN A 128 20.86 -2.75 12.60
N LEU A 129 19.56 -2.49 12.44
CA LEU A 129 18.54 -2.83 13.44
C LEU A 129 18.24 -4.34 13.51
N ASN A 130 18.76 -5.15 12.57
CA ASN A 130 18.43 -6.55 12.39
C ASN A 130 16.91 -6.79 12.20
N VAL A 131 16.26 -5.91 11.43
CA VAL A 131 14.83 -5.98 11.12
C VAL A 131 14.64 -6.27 9.62
N LYS A 132 13.68 -7.14 9.28
CA LYS A 132 13.38 -7.45 7.87
C LYS A 132 12.87 -6.19 7.16
N TYR A 133 13.68 -5.68 6.24
CA TYR A 133 13.32 -4.60 5.35
C TYR A 133 12.32 -5.07 4.28
N VAL A 134 11.33 -4.22 4.00
CA VAL A 134 10.39 -4.38 2.88
C VAL A 134 10.27 -3.04 2.17
N GLN A 135 10.51 -3.03 0.85
CA GLN A 135 10.40 -1.80 0.06
C GLN A 135 8.94 -1.37 -0.08
N CYS A 136 8.65 -0.08 0.05
CA CYS A 136 7.30 0.49 -0.08
C CYS A 136 6.69 0.19 -1.45
N CYS A 137 5.51 -0.45 -1.47
CA CYS A 137 4.87 -0.86 -2.72
C CYS A 137 4.47 0.33 -3.59
N ALA A 138 3.90 1.37 -2.99
CA ALA A 138 3.54 2.60 -3.69
C ALA A 138 4.75 3.28 -4.36
N HIS A 139 5.93 3.20 -3.73
CA HIS A 139 7.16 3.73 -4.29
C HIS A 139 7.61 2.94 -5.53
N VAL A 140 7.53 1.60 -5.49
CA VAL A 140 7.85 0.75 -6.65
C VAL A 140 6.92 1.00 -7.84
N ILE A 141 5.61 1.11 -7.59
CA ILE A 141 4.65 1.46 -8.64
C ILE A 141 4.99 2.83 -9.25
N ASN A 142 5.37 3.80 -8.41
CA ASN A 142 5.81 5.13 -8.86
C ASN A 142 7.09 5.06 -9.73
N LEU A 143 8.08 4.21 -9.37
CA LEU A 143 9.29 4.04 -10.17
C LEU A 143 8.97 3.49 -11.57
N ALA A 144 8.13 2.45 -11.65
CA ALA A 144 7.74 1.87 -12.93
C ALA A 144 6.98 2.87 -13.82
N ALA A 145 5.98 3.56 -13.25
CA ALA A 145 5.19 4.55 -13.99
C ALA A 145 6.04 5.74 -14.46
N LYS A 146 6.94 6.26 -13.61
CA LYS A 146 7.85 7.36 -13.99
C LYS A 146 8.81 6.93 -15.09
N ALA A 147 9.40 5.74 -15.00
CA ALA A 147 10.34 5.25 -16.01
C ALA A 147 9.68 5.18 -17.41
N ALA A 148 8.43 4.71 -17.50
CA ALA A 148 7.71 4.70 -18.78
C ALA A 148 7.38 6.11 -19.30
N MET A 149 7.03 7.05 -18.41
CA MET A 149 6.78 8.45 -18.79
C MET A 149 8.05 9.23 -19.18
N GLU A 150 9.24 8.74 -18.82
CA GLU A 150 10.52 9.31 -19.24
C GLU A 150 10.97 8.88 -20.64
N LEU A 151 10.22 8.00 -21.33
CA LEU A 151 10.40 7.78 -22.77
C LEU A 151 10.33 9.12 -23.51
N GLU A 152 11.29 9.38 -24.41
CA GLU A 152 11.48 10.72 -25.00
C GLU A 152 10.21 11.31 -25.61
N CYS A 153 9.45 10.53 -26.38
CA CYS A 153 8.19 10.98 -26.98
C CYS A 153 7.08 11.23 -25.94
N ALA A 154 6.94 10.32 -24.96
CA ALA A 154 5.98 10.49 -23.87
C ALA A 154 6.32 11.71 -23.02
N LYS A 155 7.60 11.89 -22.69
CA LYS A 155 8.12 13.03 -21.94
C LYS A 155 7.82 14.35 -22.64
N LYS A 156 8.06 14.45 -23.94
CA LYS A 156 7.72 15.65 -24.73
C LYS A 156 6.23 15.99 -24.65
N ALA A 157 5.35 15.02 -24.89
CA ALA A 157 3.90 15.21 -24.82
C ALA A 157 3.46 15.66 -23.40
N VAL A 158 3.97 14.99 -22.36
CA VAL A 158 3.66 15.33 -20.96
C VAL A 158 4.16 16.74 -20.60
N GLN A 159 5.34 17.16 -21.07
CA GLN A 159 5.83 18.52 -20.83
C GLN A 159 4.98 19.58 -21.52
N LYS A 160 4.43 19.29 -22.70
CA LYS A 160 3.48 20.18 -23.39
C LYS A 160 2.20 20.34 -22.59
N VAL A 161 1.63 19.25 -22.08
CA VAL A 161 0.48 19.28 -21.15
C VAL A 161 0.79 20.15 -19.93
N LYS A 162 1.94 19.95 -19.28
CA LYS A 162 2.35 20.76 -18.11
C LYS A 162 2.43 22.25 -18.43
N LYS A 163 2.97 22.63 -19.59
CA LYS A 163 3.05 24.02 -20.05
C LYS A 163 1.65 24.63 -20.24
N ILE A 164 0.75 23.92 -20.91
CA ILE A 164 -0.63 24.37 -21.17
C ILE A 164 -1.37 24.56 -19.85
N VAL A 165 -1.38 23.54 -18.99
CA VAL A 165 -2.08 23.56 -17.70
C VAL A 165 -1.52 24.65 -16.78
N SER A 166 -0.20 24.84 -16.74
CA SER A 166 0.44 25.91 -15.96
C SER A 166 0.01 27.30 -16.42
N ARG A 167 -0.05 27.56 -17.74
CA ARG A 167 -0.51 28.84 -18.30
C ARG A 167 -1.99 29.07 -18.00
N LEU A 168 -2.82 28.06 -18.20
CA LEU A 168 -4.24 28.08 -17.89
C LEU A 168 -4.48 28.39 -16.41
N ASN A 169 -3.79 27.70 -15.50
CA ASN A 169 -4.03 27.84 -14.06
C ASN A 169 -3.50 29.16 -13.46
N ARG A 170 -2.56 29.84 -14.12
CA ARG A 170 -2.01 31.13 -13.67
C ARG A 170 -2.75 32.36 -14.22
N SER A 171 -3.44 32.24 -15.36
CA SER A 171 -4.09 33.38 -16.02
C SER A 171 -5.60 33.39 -15.80
N GLY A 172 -6.12 34.42 -15.12
CA GLY A 172 -7.56 34.62 -14.95
C GLY A 172 -8.30 34.74 -16.28
N LYS A 173 -7.69 35.41 -17.27
CA LYS A 173 -8.23 35.53 -18.64
C LYS A 173 -8.31 34.16 -19.32
N ALA A 174 -7.23 33.37 -19.26
CA ALA A 174 -7.21 32.03 -19.86
C ALA A 174 -8.27 31.11 -19.22
N LYS A 175 -8.45 31.18 -17.89
CA LYS A 175 -9.53 30.44 -17.20
C LYS A 175 -10.91 30.83 -17.70
N ALA A 176 -11.18 32.13 -17.84
CA ALA A 176 -12.49 32.59 -18.31
C ALA A 176 -12.79 32.10 -19.73
N VAL A 177 -11.81 32.20 -20.63
CA VAL A 177 -11.92 31.71 -22.01
C VAL A 177 -12.10 30.19 -22.07
N TYR A 178 -11.31 29.43 -21.30
CA TYR A 178 -11.45 27.98 -21.22
C TYR A 178 -12.83 27.56 -20.72
N LYS A 179 -13.36 28.22 -19.67
CA LYS A 179 -14.71 27.93 -19.16
C LYS A 179 -15.79 28.16 -20.21
N ARG A 180 -15.64 29.20 -21.04
CA ARG A 180 -16.52 29.43 -22.18
C ARG A 180 -16.43 28.28 -23.19
N PHE A 181 -15.23 27.86 -23.58
CA PHE A 181 -15.06 26.74 -24.51
C PHE A 181 -15.56 25.40 -23.96
N LEU A 182 -15.48 25.17 -22.64
CA LEU A 182 -16.10 24.02 -21.99
C LEU A 182 -17.63 24.04 -22.16
N GLN A 183 -18.26 25.21 -21.99
CA GLN A 183 -19.71 25.35 -22.18
C GLN A 183 -20.12 25.15 -23.63
N GLU A 184 -19.38 25.74 -24.58
CA GLU A 184 -19.64 25.58 -26.03
C GLU A 184 -19.51 24.11 -26.47
N ALA A 185 -18.58 23.34 -25.88
CA ALA A 185 -18.41 21.92 -26.12
C ALA A 185 -19.32 21.00 -25.27
N ASN A 186 -20.21 21.57 -24.44
CA ASN A 186 -21.09 20.86 -23.52
C ASN A 186 -20.34 19.91 -22.55
N LEU A 187 -19.18 20.36 -22.05
CA LEU A 187 -18.29 19.63 -21.14
C LEU A 187 -18.43 20.12 -19.68
N PRO A 188 -18.09 19.28 -18.68
CA PRO A 188 -18.07 19.69 -17.28
C PRO A 188 -17.15 20.88 -17.04
N ASN A 189 -17.62 21.85 -16.23
CA ASN A 189 -16.86 23.05 -15.87
C ASN A 189 -15.78 22.75 -14.81
N VAL A 190 -14.75 21.98 -15.20
CA VAL A 190 -13.65 21.54 -14.33
C VAL A 190 -12.33 22.02 -14.92
N LEU A 191 -11.47 22.57 -14.07
CA LEU A 191 -10.12 22.97 -14.46
C LEU A 191 -9.16 21.77 -14.31
N PRO A 192 -8.23 21.56 -15.26
CA PRO A 192 -7.21 20.54 -15.13
C PRO A 192 -6.34 20.73 -13.88
N SER A 193 -6.14 19.62 -13.17
CA SER A 193 -5.30 19.55 -11.98
C SER A 193 -3.85 19.93 -12.30
N SER A 194 -3.19 20.63 -11.36
CA SER A 194 -1.77 20.97 -11.52
C SER A 194 -0.89 19.78 -11.19
N ASP A 195 0.21 19.63 -11.93
CA ASP A 195 1.23 18.62 -11.68
C ASP A 195 1.94 18.82 -10.33
N CYS A 196 2.19 17.70 -9.63
CA CYS A 196 3.10 17.59 -8.49
C CYS A 196 4.25 16.66 -8.90
N PRO A 197 5.43 17.19 -9.29
CA PRO A 197 6.52 16.40 -9.89
C PRO A 197 6.99 15.21 -9.05
N THR A 198 6.80 15.28 -7.73
CA THR A 198 7.19 14.20 -6.81
C THR A 198 6.28 12.98 -6.90
N ARG A 199 5.03 13.11 -7.36
CA ARG A 199 4.04 12.03 -7.43
C ARG A 199 3.49 11.82 -8.84
N TRP A 200 3.76 10.66 -9.43
CA TRP A 200 3.29 10.34 -10.78
C TRP A 200 1.76 10.43 -10.94
N GLY A 201 1.00 10.16 -9.86
CA GLY A 201 -0.46 10.18 -9.88
C GLY A 201 -1.07 11.56 -10.21
N SER A 202 -0.41 12.68 -9.88
CA SER A 202 -0.90 14.00 -10.31
C SER A 202 -0.64 14.28 -11.78
N THR A 203 0.46 13.75 -12.33
CA THR A 203 0.70 13.79 -13.78
C THR A 203 -0.41 13.04 -14.50
N TYR A 204 -0.76 11.86 -14.00
CA TYR A 204 -1.82 11.02 -14.57
C TYR A 204 -3.18 11.71 -14.57
N THR A 205 -3.63 12.25 -13.43
CA THR A 205 -4.92 12.96 -13.36
C THR A 205 -4.94 14.19 -14.27
N MET A 206 -3.84 14.95 -14.33
CA MET A 206 -3.73 16.11 -15.20
C MET A 206 -3.84 15.73 -16.68
N ILE A 207 -3.23 14.63 -17.11
CA ILE A 207 -3.35 14.12 -18.49
C ILE A 207 -4.80 13.73 -18.77
N CYS A 208 -5.44 12.98 -17.85
CA CYS A 208 -6.84 12.61 -17.99
C CYS A 208 -7.76 13.84 -18.07
N ASP A 209 -7.56 14.85 -17.21
CA ASP A 209 -8.35 16.08 -17.24
C ASP A 209 -8.21 16.80 -18.60
N VAL A 210 -7.02 16.82 -19.18
CA VAL A 210 -6.76 17.42 -20.50
C VAL A 210 -7.41 16.61 -21.62
N LEU A 211 -7.27 15.29 -21.62
CA LEU A 211 -7.89 14.42 -22.65
C LEU A 211 -9.43 14.49 -22.58
N ASN A 212 -10.00 14.46 -21.37
CA ASN A 212 -11.45 14.56 -21.16
C ASN A 212 -12.02 15.90 -21.59
N THR A 213 -11.18 16.93 -21.75
CA THR A 213 -11.59 18.28 -22.16
C THR A 213 -10.88 18.74 -23.44
N LEU A 214 -10.38 17.79 -24.23
CA LEU A 214 -9.51 18.07 -25.37
C LEU A 214 -10.06 19.12 -26.35
N PRO A 215 -11.35 19.11 -26.74
CA PRO A 215 -11.90 20.14 -27.63
C PRO A 215 -11.76 21.56 -27.06
N ALA A 216 -12.01 21.73 -25.76
CA ALA A 216 -11.87 23.01 -25.10
C ALA A 216 -10.39 23.39 -24.93
N ILE A 217 -9.51 22.42 -24.68
CA ILE A 217 -8.06 22.64 -24.59
C ILE A 217 -7.49 23.11 -25.93
N GLU A 218 -7.86 22.47 -27.05
CA GLU A 218 -7.40 22.87 -28.39
C GLU A 218 -7.81 24.31 -28.72
N ASN A 219 -9.06 24.68 -28.41
CA ASN A 219 -9.54 26.06 -28.58
C ASN A 219 -8.77 27.07 -27.72
N VAL A 220 -8.45 26.72 -26.46
CA VAL A 220 -7.60 27.56 -25.60
C VAL A 220 -6.18 27.70 -26.16
N VAL A 221 -5.59 26.59 -26.61
CA VAL A 221 -4.23 26.57 -27.18
C VAL A 221 -4.16 27.50 -28.38
N ASN A 222 -5.15 27.46 -29.27
CA ASN A 222 -5.27 28.36 -30.41
C ASN A 222 -5.47 29.81 -29.98
N HIS A 223 -6.39 30.07 -29.04
CA HIS A 223 -6.67 31.42 -28.52
C HIS A 223 -5.45 32.06 -27.84
N LEU A 224 -4.62 31.26 -27.17
CA LEU A 224 -3.38 31.69 -26.51
C LEU A 224 -2.16 31.68 -27.45
N SER A 225 -2.34 31.37 -28.74
CA SER A 225 -1.27 31.23 -29.72
C SER A 225 -0.14 30.29 -29.28
N MET A 226 -0.52 29.20 -28.59
CA MET A 226 0.38 28.13 -28.19
C MET A 226 0.47 27.06 -29.28
N THR A 227 1.54 26.26 -29.29
CA THR A 227 1.70 25.17 -30.26
C THR A 227 0.63 24.08 -30.07
N PRO A 228 -0.20 23.76 -31.09
CA PRO A 228 -1.20 22.68 -31.05
C PRO A 228 -0.56 21.31 -30.84
N PHE A 229 -1.31 20.35 -30.30
CA PHE A 229 -0.82 18.96 -30.15
C PHE A 229 -0.62 18.29 -31.51
N GLU A 230 0.47 17.54 -31.65
CA GLU A 230 0.68 16.62 -32.77
C GLU A 230 -0.11 15.33 -32.53
N LYS A 231 -0.45 14.61 -33.60
CA LYS A 231 -1.25 13.37 -33.49
C LYS A 231 -0.50 12.32 -32.67
N GLU A 232 0.80 12.24 -32.84
CA GLU A 232 1.70 11.34 -32.13
C GLU A 232 1.72 11.67 -30.62
N GLU A 233 1.76 12.95 -30.25
CA GLU A 233 1.69 13.39 -28.86
C GLU A 233 0.38 12.97 -28.20
N LEU A 234 -0.76 13.17 -28.88
CA LEU A 234 -2.07 12.73 -28.37
C LEU A 234 -2.11 11.22 -28.18
N ARG A 235 -1.59 10.44 -29.14
CA ARG A 235 -1.53 8.98 -29.02
C ARG A 235 -0.68 8.53 -27.82
N PHE A 236 0.43 9.20 -27.51
CA PHE A 236 1.20 8.92 -26.30
C PHE A 236 0.44 9.29 -25.01
N LEU A 237 -0.30 10.40 -24.99
CA LEU A 237 -1.11 10.78 -23.84
C LEU A 237 -2.25 9.78 -23.58
N GLU A 238 -2.93 9.35 -24.64
CA GLU A 238 -3.93 8.29 -24.57
C GLU A 238 -3.30 6.97 -24.08
N ALA A 239 -2.10 6.61 -24.56
CA ALA A 239 -1.41 5.40 -24.12
C ALA A 239 -1.10 5.47 -22.61
N ILE A 240 -0.61 6.62 -22.13
CA ILE A 240 -0.40 6.86 -20.70
C ILE A 240 -1.71 6.67 -19.92
N GLN A 241 -2.83 7.25 -20.38
CA GLN A 241 -4.13 7.11 -19.74
C GLN A 241 -4.53 5.63 -19.61
N CYS A 242 -4.40 4.86 -20.69
CA CYS A 242 -4.76 3.44 -20.75
C CYS A 242 -3.92 2.58 -19.82
N PHE A 243 -2.59 2.64 -20.02
CA PHE A 243 -1.66 1.73 -19.38
C PHE A 243 -1.51 2.03 -17.89
N LEU A 244 -1.65 3.30 -17.48
CA LEU A 244 -1.50 3.69 -16.09
C LEU A 244 -2.83 3.75 -15.30
N ALA A 245 -3.99 3.54 -15.92
CA ALA A 245 -5.26 3.44 -15.18
C ALA A 245 -5.24 2.33 -14.11
N PRO A 246 -4.80 1.08 -14.40
CA PRO A 246 -4.65 0.03 -13.38
C PRO A 246 -3.66 0.42 -12.28
N PHE A 247 -2.56 1.08 -12.64
CA PHE A 247 -1.53 1.53 -11.70
C PHE A 247 -2.09 2.56 -10.72
N TYR A 248 -2.95 3.46 -11.20
CA TYR A 248 -3.53 4.51 -10.38
C TYR A 248 -4.53 3.92 -9.37
N THR A 249 -5.37 2.99 -9.83
CA THR A 249 -6.28 2.22 -8.98
C THR A 249 -5.54 1.46 -7.89
N VAL A 250 -4.54 0.68 -8.27
CA VAL A 250 -3.78 -0.15 -7.33
C VAL A 250 -2.97 0.72 -6.36
N THR A 251 -2.38 1.82 -6.82
CA THR A 251 -1.70 2.79 -5.94
C THR A 251 -2.64 3.32 -4.85
N LYS A 252 -3.89 3.65 -5.20
CA LYS A 252 -4.90 4.06 -4.20
C LYS A 252 -5.20 2.94 -3.19
N GLN A 253 -5.24 1.68 -3.62
CA GLN A 253 -5.49 0.53 -2.75
C GLN A 253 -4.33 0.23 -1.79
N VAL A 254 -3.08 0.21 -2.27
CA VAL A 254 -1.91 -0.03 -1.40
C VAL A 254 -1.63 1.13 -0.43
N CYS A 255 -2.14 2.32 -0.73
CA CYS A 255 -2.08 3.49 0.16
C CYS A 255 -3.23 3.56 1.19
N ARG A 256 -4.11 2.54 1.28
CA ARG A 256 -5.19 2.50 2.29
C ARG A 256 -4.65 2.19 3.68
N GLN A 257 -5.42 2.57 4.72
CA GLN A 257 -5.03 2.29 6.12
C GLN A 257 -5.01 0.81 6.48
N ASN A 258 -5.75 -0.02 5.76
CA ASN A 258 -5.83 -1.47 5.99
C ASN A 258 -5.07 -2.27 4.93
N SER A 259 -4.26 -1.61 4.08
CA SER A 259 -3.40 -2.33 3.13
C SER A 259 -2.31 -3.08 3.89
N CYS A 260 -1.95 -4.25 3.38
CA CYS A 260 -0.99 -5.12 4.04
C CYS A 260 0.08 -5.55 3.04
N ILE A 261 1.27 -5.93 3.53
CA ILE A 261 2.34 -6.47 2.67
C ILE A 261 1.91 -7.72 1.88
N SER A 262 0.84 -8.41 2.30
CA SER A 262 0.19 -9.49 1.56
C SER A 262 -0.26 -9.11 0.14
N MET A 263 -0.43 -7.81 -0.14
CA MET A 263 -0.85 -7.34 -1.47
C MET A 263 0.27 -7.37 -2.52
N TYR A 264 1.55 -7.50 -2.13
CA TYR A 264 2.69 -7.23 -3.01
C TYR A 264 2.70 -8.10 -4.26
N ILE A 265 2.57 -9.41 -4.07
CA ILE A 265 2.60 -10.39 -5.16
C ILE A 265 1.41 -10.20 -6.08
N ALA A 266 0.20 -10.12 -5.50
CA ALA A 266 -1.03 -9.90 -6.26
C ALA A 266 -0.96 -8.62 -7.09
N VAL A 267 -0.45 -7.52 -6.53
CA VAL A 267 -0.25 -6.25 -7.22
C VAL A 267 0.71 -6.41 -8.41
N GLY A 268 1.87 -7.04 -8.19
CA GLY A 268 2.83 -7.29 -9.28
C GLY A 268 2.22 -8.11 -10.41
N LYS A 269 1.54 -9.22 -10.09
CA LYS A 269 0.88 -10.09 -11.08
C LYS A 269 -0.21 -9.35 -11.86
N ILE A 270 -1.08 -8.59 -11.18
CA ILE A 270 -2.16 -7.82 -11.81
C ILE A 270 -1.61 -6.75 -12.76
N LEU A 271 -0.61 -5.97 -12.33
CA LEU A 271 -0.04 -4.91 -13.16
C LEU A 271 0.68 -5.48 -14.39
N ILE A 272 1.40 -6.59 -14.24
CA ILE A 272 2.04 -7.30 -15.35
C ILE A 272 1.00 -7.85 -16.32
N ALA A 273 -0.02 -8.54 -15.83
CA ALA A 273 -1.08 -9.12 -16.67
C ALA A 273 -1.87 -8.03 -17.41
N SER A 274 -2.25 -6.95 -16.73
CA SER A 274 -2.97 -5.83 -17.33
C SER A 274 -2.15 -5.10 -18.40
N THR A 275 -0.84 -4.94 -18.16
CA THR A 275 0.09 -4.32 -19.13
C THR A 275 0.23 -5.21 -20.36
N ARG A 276 0.46 -6.53 -20.17
CA ARG A 276 0.55 -7.50 -21.28
C ARG A 276 -0.70 -7.52 -22.14
N LYS A 277 -1.89 -7.59 -21.50
CA LYS A 277 -3.17 -7.55 -22.21
C LYS A 277 -3.30 -6.29 -23.06
N SER A 278 -2.93 -5.14 -22.51
CA SER A 278 -2.97 -3.87 -23.23
C SER A 278 -1.94 -3.81 -24.38
N CYS A 279 -0.77 -4.43 -24.24
CA CYS A 279 0.24 -4.51 -25.32
C CYS A 279 -0.23 -5.36 -26.51
N MET A 280 -1.00 -6.43 -26.28
CA MET A 280 -1.40 -7.36 -27.35
C MET A 280 -2.22 -6.68 -28.45
N SER A 281 -3.08 -5.73 -28.08
CA SER A 281 -3.91 -4.98 -29.01
C SER A 281 -3.26 -3.69 -29.52
N ALA A 282 -2.12 -3.27 -28.95
CA ALA A 282 -1.55 -1.93 -29.11
C ALA A 282 -0.83 -1.70 -30.45
N LYS A 283 -1.09 -0.54 -31.06
CA LYS A 283 -0.31 0.05 -32.15
C LYS A 283 1.08 0.48 -31.64
N GLN A 284 2.00 0.76 -32.57
CA GLN A 284 3.44 0.90 -32.31
C GLN A 284 3.82 1.79 -31.10
N GLU A 285 3.27 2.99 -30.99
CA GLU A 285 3.61 3.97 -29.94
C GLU A 285 3.09 3.53 -28.56
N ALA A 286 1.85 3.04 -28.51
CA ALA A 286 1.26 2.47 -27.30
C ALA A 286 2.00 1.20 -26.86
N LYS A 287 2.45 0.39 -27.82
CA LYS A 287 3.25 -0.81 -27.58
C LYS A 287 4.62 -0.46 -27.02
N GLN A 288 5.31 0.55 -27.55
CA GLN A 288 6.59 1.03 -27.00
C GLN A 288 6.46 1.46 -25.53
N PHE A 289 5.40 2.21 -25.19
CA PHE A 289 5.12 2.59 -23.80
C PHE A 289 4.86 1.37 -22.91
N GLY A 290 4.02 0.45 -23.38
CA GLY A 290 3.68 -0.79 -22.67
C GLY A 290 4.88 -1.73 -22.47
N ASP A 291 5.75 -1.88 -23.46
CA ASP A 291 6.95 -2.71 -23.39
C ASP A 291 7.97 -2.16 -22.38
N MET A 292 8.16 -0.83 -22.35
CA MET A 292 8.97 -0.18 -21.32
C MET A 292 8.38 -0.41 -19.93
N LEU A 293 7.07 -0.26 -19.78
CA LEU A 293 6.38 -0.49 -18.51
C LEU A 293 6.52 -1.94 -18.05
N LEU A 294 6.33 -2.90 -18.96
CA LEU A 294 6.47 -4.33 -18.68
C LEU A 294 7.91 -4.71 -18.28
N SER A 295 8.90 -4.14 -18.95
CA SER A 295 10.31 -4.33 -18.60
C SER A 295 10.59 -3.85 -17.17
N LYS A 296 10.12 -2.65 -16.81
CA LYS A 296 10.30 -2.10 -15.46
C LYS A 296 9.51 -2.85 -14.39
N LEU A 297 8.29 -3.30 -14.71
CA LEU A 297 7.53 -4.14 -13.81
C LEU A 297 8.28 -5.44 -13.49
N ARG A 298 8.78 -6.16 -14.49
CA ARG A 298 9.57 -7.39 -14.25
C ARG A 298 10.78 -7.08 -13.36
N HIS A 299 11.57 -6.08 -13.75
CA HIS A 299 12.74 -5.67 -12.97
C HIS A 299 12.45 -5.38 -11.49
N TYR A 300 11.35 -4.69 -11.16
CA TYR A 300 11.06 -4.32 -9.78
C TYR A 300 10.26 -5.38 -8.99
N PHE A 301 9.45 -6.21 -9.65
CA PHE A 301 8.57 -7.16 -8.97
C PHE A 301 9.10 -8.60 -8.97
N ASP A 302 10.07 -8.95 -9.82
CA ASP A 302 10.58 -10.33 -9.90
C ASP A 302 11.18 -10.79 -8.55
N GLU A 303 11.92 -9.92 -7.85
CA GLU A 303 12.43 -10.22 -6.50
C GLU A 303 11.30 -10.52 -5.49
N TRP A 304 10.12 -9.91 -5.66
CA TRP A 304 8.99 -10.14 -4.75
C TRP A 304 8.28 -11.45 -5.02
N PHE A 305 8.34 -11.94 -6.27
CA PHE A 305 7.74 -13.22 -6.63
C PHE A 305 8.51 -14.40 -6.04
N GLU A 306 9.76 -14.19 -5.64
CA GLU A 306 10.61 -15.18 -4.98
C GLU A 306 10.83 -14.90 -3.48
N ASP A 307 10.24 -13.84 -2.90
CA ASP A 307 10.37 -13.56 -1.46
C ASP A 307 9.37 -14.41 -0.65
N GLU A 308 9.89 -15.47 -0.05
CA GLU A 308 9.16 -16.38 0.84
C GLU A 308 8.39 -15.66 1.97
N THR A 309 8.88 -14.50 2.42
CA THR A 309 8.20 -13.69 3.44
C THR A 309 6.89 -13.12 2.90
N LEU A 310 6.89 -12.70 1.63
CA LEU A 310 5.71 -12.22 0.93
C LEU A 310 4.78 -13.38 0.55
N TRP A 311 5.31 -14.58 0.33
CA TRP A 311 4.51 -15.79 0.15
C TRP A 311 3.70 -16.10 1.42
N MET A 312 4.39 -16.09 2.57
CA MET A 312 3.74 -16.24 3.89
C MET A 312 2.71 -15.13 4.13
N ALA A 313 3.04 -13.87 3.83
CA ALA A 313 2.06 -12.78 3.96
C ALA A 313 0.82 -12.99 3.07
N SER A 314 1.02 -13.47 1.84
CA SER A 314 -0.06 -13.76 0.89
C SER A 314 -0.92 -14.94 1.35
N PHE A 315 -0.32 -15.96 1.98
CA PHE A 315 -1.04 -17.07 2.62
C PHE A 315 -1.92 -16.61 3.79
N MET A 316 -1.42 -15.68 4.60
CA MET A 316 -2.17 -15.11 5.73
C MET A 316 -3.34 -14.23 5.29
N ASP A 317 -3.42 -13.85 4.01
CA ASP A 317 -4.50 -13.04 3.48
C ASP A 317 -5.54 -13.91 2.76
N PRO A 318 -6.77 -14.03 3.30
CA PRO A 318 -7.81 -14.89 2.74
C PRO A 318 -8.25 -14.44 1.34
N ARG A 319 -7.96 -13.19 0.94
CA ARG A 319 -8.22 -12.71 -0.41
C ARG A 319 -7.29 -13.39 -1.42
N PHE A 320 -6.05 -13.72 -1.04
CA PHE A 320 -5.01 -14.16 -1.97
C PHE A 320 -4.58 -15.62 -1.81
N ALA A 321 -4.68 -16.18 -0.61
CA ALA A 321 -4.20 -17.54 -0.34
C ALA A 321 -4.80 -18.58 -1.29
N PHE A 322 -3.97 -19.47 -1.81
CA PHE A 322 -4.32 -20.53 -2.76
C PHE A 322 -4.93 -20.04 -4.09
N LEU A 323 -4.64 -18.80 -4.52
CA LEU A 323 -4.94 -18.37 -5.89
C LEU A 323 -3.75 -18.61 -6.81
N ASP A 324 -3.98 -19.35 -7.89
CA ASP A 324 -2.97 -19.67 -8.91
C ASP A 324 -2.48 -18.41 -9.65
N THR A 325 -3.32 -17.37 -9.70
CA THR A 325 -2.95 -16.07 -10.27
C THR A 325 -1.98 -15.28 -9.39
N VAL A 326 -1.85 -15.64 -8.12
CA VAL A 326 -0.94 -14.98 -7.17
C VAL A 326 0.37 -15.76 -7.08
N LEU A 327 0.31 -17.05 -6.74
CA LEU A 327 1.45 -17.96 -6.70
C LEU A 327 1.08 -19.29 -7.35
N SER A 328 2.07 -20.01 -7.88
CA SER A 328 1.83 -21.34 -8.43
C SER A 328 1.48 -22.35 -7.33
N MET A 329 0.93 -23.49 -7.73
CA MET A 329 0.61 -24.58 -6.81
C MET A 329 1.85 -25.10 -6.09
N GLU A 330 3.01 -25.13 -6.75
CA GLU A 330 4.30 -25.52 -6.16
C GLU A 330 4.73 -24.52 -5.08
N ALA A 331 4.66 -23.22 -5.36
CA ALA A 331 5.00 -22.18 -4.40
C ALA A 331 4.04 -22.19 -3.19
N TRP A 332 2.74 -22.45 -3.40
CA TRP A 332 1.80 -22.63 -2.29
C TRP A 332 2.13 -23.87 -1.45
N ARG A 333 2.50 -24.99 -2.08
CA ARG A 333 2.93 -26.20 -1.37
C ARG A 333 4.16 -25.92 -0.52
N GLU A 334 5.18 -25.26 -1.08
CA GLU A 334 6.39 -24.88 -0.36
C GLU A 334 6.09 -23.94 0.82
N THR A 335 5.20 -22.97 0.62
CA THR A 335 4.73 -22.05 1.67
C THR A 335 4.09 -22.82 2.83
N VAL A 336 3.23 -23.80 2.52
CA VAL A 336 2.58 -24.65 3.52
C VAL A 336 3.60 -25.51 4.28
N GLU A 337 4.55 -26.12 3.57
CA GLU A 337 5.60 -26.92 4.22
C GLU A 337 6.47 -26.08 5.15
N ARG A 338 6.79 -24.84 4.77
CA ARG A 338 7.51 -23.91 5.62
C ARG A 338 6.68 -23.48 6.84
N LEU A 339 5.39 -23.24 6.65
CA LEU A 339 4.47 -22.87 7.71
C LEU A 339 4.44 -23.96 8.80
N LYS A 340 4.42 -25.24 8.40
CA LYS A 340 4.51 -26.39 9.34
C LYS A 340 5.82 -26.39 10.12
N ARG A 341 6.96 -26.17 9.45
CA ARG A 341 8.27 -26.11 10.12
C ARG A 341 8.37 -24.97 11.14
N THR A 342 7.79 -23.82 10.82
CA THR A 342 7.80 -22.64 11.71
C THR A 342 6.98 -22.86 12.98
N LYS A 343 6.01 -23.80 12.96
CA LYS A 343 5.19 -24.22 14.10
C LYS A 343 5.77 -25.33 14.95
N VAL A 344 7.02 -25.73 14.75
CA VAL A 344 7.75 -26.55 15.72
C VAL A 344 8.62 -25.65 16.63
N PRO A 345 8.08 -24.85 17.58
CA PRO A 345 8.83 -24.49 18.76
C PRO A 345 8.90 -25.69 19.69
N SER A 346 10.11 -26.19 19.89
CA SER A 346 10.50 -26.95 21.08
C SER A 346 10.14 -26.12 22.32
N THR A 347 9.03 -26.43 22.98
CA THR A 347 8.81 -26.00 24.37
C THR A 347 9.70 -26.84 25.27
N MET A 348 10.92 -26.37 25.51
CA MET A 348 11.62 -26.68 26.76
C MET A 348 11.00 -25.80 27.87
N ASN A 349 10.71 -26.46 28.99
CA ASN A 349 10.30 -25.94 30.30
C ASN A 349 8.89 -25.35 30.42
N GLU A 350 7.89 -26.24 30.49
CA GLU A 350 6.82 -26.06 31.49
C GLU A 350 7.31 -26.70 32.78
N SER A 351 7.59 -25.87 33.78
CA SER A 351 7.85 -26.25 35.16
C SER A 351 6.62 -26.94 35.76
N ASP A 352 6.86 -28.11 36.35
CA ASP A 352 5.92 -28.85 37.18
C ASP A 352 5.18 -27.95 38.17
N CYS A 353 3.86 -27.86 38.02
CA CYS A 353 2.97 -27.45 39.09
C CYS A 353 1.99 -28.60 39.33
N SER A 354 2.35 -29.47 40.27
CA SER A 354 1.51 -30.56 40.75
C SER A 354 0.25 -29.97 41.40
N PRO A 355 -0.98 -30.37 41.02
CA PRO A 355 -2.15 -30.03 41.81
C PRO A 355 -2.24 -30.97 43.02
N SER A 356 -2.25 -30.39 44.21
CA SER A 356 -2.64 -31.07 45.45
C SER A 356 -4.11 -31.50 45.38
N PRO A 357 -4.50 -32.70 45.84
CA PRO A 357 -5.89 -33.14 45.80
C PRO A 357 -6.69 -32.44 46.91
N SER A 358 -7.57 -31.52 46.53
CA SER A 358 -8.62 -30.99 47.41
C SER A 358 -9.92 -31.79 47.24
N ALA A 359 -10.44 -32.28 48.36
CA ALA A 359 -11.61 -33.14 48.46
C ALA A 359 -12.92 -32.51 47.94
N GLY A 360 -13.71 -33.36 47.26
CA GLY A 360 -15.18 -33.42 47.34
C GLY A 360 -16.00 -32.30 46.71
N LYS A 361 -16.36 -32.45 45.43
CA LYS A 361 -17.65 -32.01 44.86
C LYS A 361 -18.11 -32.95 43.75
N ASP A 362 -19.40 -33.24 43.73
CA ASP A 362 -20.09 -34.12 42.78
C ASP A 362 -19.66 -33.87 41.33
N LEU A 363 -19.07 -34.89 40.72
CA LEU A 363 -18.70 -34.89 39.30
C LEU A 363 -19.95 -35.22 38.47
N PRO A 364 -20.27 -34.46 37.40
CA PRO A 364 -21.36 -34.82 36.49
C PRO A 364 -21.11 -36.20 35.87
N VAL A 365 -22.15 -37.05 35.84
CA VAL A 365 -22.17 -38.41 35.22
C VAL A 365 -21.50 -38.46 33.83
N TRP A 366 -21.57 -37.37 33.07
CA TRP A 366 -21.00 -37.22 31.74
C TRP A 366 -19.46 -37.26 31.69
N ASN A 367 -18.76 -37.12 32.83
CA ASN A 367 -17.30 -37.23 32.87
C ASN A 367 -16.80 -38.68 32.74
N VAL A 368 -17.65 -39.69 32.97
CA VAL A 368 -17.33 -41.10 32.73
C VAL A 368 -17.01 -41.37 31.24
N LEU A 369 -17.61 -40.59 30.32
CA LEU A 369 -17.31 -40.69 28.88
C LEU A 369 -15.90 -40.17 28.52
N LYS A 370 -15.29 -39.35 29.38
CA LYS A 370 -13.96 -38.76 29.14
C LYS A 370 -12.82 -39.62 29.68
N GLU A 371 -13.11 -40.53 30.61
CA GLU A 371 -12.08 -41.39 31.24
C GLU A 371 -11.49 -42.41 30.26
N THR A 372 -12.21 -42.75 29.18
CA THR A 372 -11.75 -43.67 28.13
C THR A 372 -10.87 -43.02 27.05
N GLU A 373 -10.75 -41.70 26.98
CA GLU A 373 -9.96 -41.02 25.92
C GLU A 373 -8.47 -40.86 26.28
N THR A 374 -8.08 -41.14 27.52
CA THR A 374 -6.74 -40.81 28.04
C THR A 374 -5.65 -41.86 27.87
N SER A 375 -5.92 -43.02 27.28
CA SER A 375 -4.93 -44.07 27.06
C SER A 375 -4.80 -44.45 25.58
N GLY A 376 -3.95 -43.75 24.82
CA GLY A 376 -3.47 -44.27 23.53
C GLY A 376 -3.27 -43.32 22.35
N PHE A 377 -3.36 -42.00 22.50
CA PHE A 377 -3.04 -41.08 21.40
C PHE A 377 -1.71 -40.35 21.64
N ASP A 378 -0.74 -40.57 20.74
CA ASP A 378 0.54 -39.89 20.68
C ASP A 378 0.34 -38.37 20.49
N LYS A 379 0.26 -37.63 21.60
CA LYS A 379 -0.05 -36.18 21.65
C LYS A 379 0.84 -35.30 20.75
N ALA A 380 2.02 -35.77 20.37
CA ALA A 380 2.93 -35.04 19.48
C ALA A 380 2.53 -35.17 18.00
N ASN A 381 2.06 -36.34 17.56
CA ASN A 381 1.63 -36.56 16.17
C ASN A 381 0.27 -35.88 15.91
N THR A 382 -0.63 -35.94 16.90
CA THR A 382 -1.97 -35.34 16.82
C THR A 382 -1.94 -33.82 16.57
N LYS A 383 -0.99 -33.08 17.16
CA LYS A 383 -0.88 -31.61 16.97
C LYS A 383 -0.46 -31.22 15.55
N ASN A 384 0.40 -32.02 14.91
CA ASN A 384 0.82 -31.75 13.53
C ASN A 384 -0.32 -32.09 12.56
N ASP A 385 -1.05 -33.18 12.83
CA ASP A 385 -2.25 -33.57 12.08
C ASP A 385 -3.38 -32.54 12.23
N GLU A 386 -3.60 -31.99 13.43
CA GLU A 386 -4.57 -30.92 13.67
C GLU A 386 -4.28 -29.66 12.84
N PHE A 387 -3.00 -29.26 12.74
CA PHE A 387 -2.64 -28.08 11.96
C PHE A 387 -2.78 -28.32 10.45
N GLU A 388 -2.42 -29.50 9.98
CA GLU A 388 -2.64 -29.90 8.58
C GLU A 388 -4.14 -29.88 8.23
N ILE A 389 -4.99 -30.45 9.10
CA ILE A 389 -6.44 -30.39 8.95
C ILE A 389 -6.93 -28.94 8.91
N GLU A 390 -6.41 -28.06 9.78
CA GLU A 390 -6.76 -26.65 9.79
C GLU A 390 -6.40 -25.94 8.47
N ILE A 391 -5.24 -26.22 7.88
CA ILE A 391 -4.83 -25.68 6.58
C ILE A 391 -5.77 -26.17 5.47
N GLN A 392 -6.14 -27.45 5.48
CA GLN A 392 -7.09 -28.01 4.51
C GLN A 392 -8.47 -27.38 4.64
N GLN A 393 -8.97 -27.20 5.87
CA GLN A 393 -10.22 -26.50 6.15
C GLN A 393 -10.17 -25.04 5.68
N TYR A 394 -9.04 -24.37 5.86
CA TYR A 394 -8.83 -23.00 5.37
C TYR A 394 -8.91 -22.96 3.84
N ALA A 395 -8.22 -23.86 3.13
CA ALA A 395 -8.31 -23.96 1.68
C ALA A 395 -9.74 -24.21 1.18
N ILE A 396 -10.48 -25.12 1.83
CA ILE A 396 -11.89 -25.41 1.50
C ILE A 396 -12.78 -24.19 1.75
N ALA A 397 -12.59 -23.51 2.88
CA ALA A 397 -13.37 -22.31 3.21
C ALA A 397 -13.17 -21.20 2.19
N LEU A 398 -11.93 -20.98 1.73
CA LEU A 398 -11.62 -19.99 0.69
C LEU A 398 -12.16 -20.37 -0.68
N LYS A 399 -12.20 -21.66 -1.03
CA LYS A 399 -12.85 -22.12 -2.27
C LYS A 399 -14.36 -21.89 -2.25
N ARG A 400 -15.00 -22.02 -1.09
CA ARG A 400 -16.46 -21.85 -0.93
C ARG A 400 -16.89 -20.40 -0.83
N ALA A 401 -16.16 -19.58 -0.08
CA ALA A 401 -16.58 -18.22 0.27
C ALA A 401 -15.36 -17.29 0.43
N ARG A 402 -14.61 -17.07 -0.66
CA ARG A 402 -13.49 -16.12 -0.68
C ARG A 402 -14.01 -14.69 -0.42
N PRO A 403 -13.37 -13.90 0.46
CA PRO A 403 -13.71 -12.51 0.62
C PRO A 403 -13.36 -11.68 -0.62
N GLU A 404 -14.15 -10.63 -0.88
CA GLU A 404 -13.89 -9.66 -1.96
C GLU A 404 -12.48 -9.06 -1.86
N PHE A 405 -11.83 -8.85 -3.00
CA PHE A 405 -10.46 -8.31 -3.04
C PHE A 405 -10.32 -6.90 -2.46
N ASP A 406 -11.41 -6.10 -2.49
CA ASP A 406 -11.44 -4.76 -1.92
C ASP A 406 -11.76 -4.72 -0.42
N SER A 407 -12.06 -5.89 0.18
CA SER A 407 -12.43 -6.01 1.58
C SER A 407 -11.22 -5.95 2.53
N ASP A 408 -11.50 -5.77 3.82
CA ASP A 408 -10.50 -5.71 4.88
C ASP A 408 -10.20 -7.13 5.43
N PRO A 409 -8.95 -7.62 5.32
CA PRO A 409 -8.62 -8.96 5.79
C PRO A 409 -8.73 -9.11 7.32
N PHE A 410 -8.60 -8.04 8.11
CA PHE A 410 -8.77 -8.09 9.56
C PHE A 410 -10.21 -8.46 9.93
N LYS A 411 -11.20 -7.95 9.18
CA LYS A 411 -12.62 -8.25 9.42
C LYS A 411 -12.93 -9.72 9.18
N TRP A 412 -12.31 -10.32 8.16
CA TRP A 412 -12.48 -11.74 7.88
C TRP A 412 -11.89 -12.59 9.00
N TRP A 413 -10.65 -12.31 9.41
CA TRP A 413 -9.97 -13.04 10.49
C TRP A 413 -10.68 -12.92 11.83
N ARG A 414 -11.23 -11.75 12.17
CA ARG A 414 -12.02 -11.56 13.39
C ARG A 414 -13.19 -12.56 13.47
N SER A 415 -13.83 -12.84 12.34
CA SER A 415 -15.00 -13.72 12.25
C SER A 415 -14.61 -15.21 12.17
N HIS A 416 -13.37 -15.52 11.77
CA HIS A 416 -12.90 -16.89 11.52
C HIS A 416 -11.81 -17.37 12.49
N ARG A 417 -11.36 -16.53 13.44
CA ARG A 417 -10.29 -16.85 14.40
C ARG A 417 -10.48 -18.14 15.18
N HIS A 418 -11.73 -18.48 15.50
CA HIS A 418 -12.08 -19.70 16.25
C HIS A 418 -12.04 -20.96 15.39
N LYS A 419 -12.22 -20.81 14.06
CA LYS A 419 -12.15 -21.92 13.10
C LYS A 419 -10.70 -22.24 12.72
N PHE A 420 -9.85 -21.23 12.72
CA PHE A 420 -8.44 -21.35 12.31
C PHE A 420 -7.50 -20.78 13.40
N PRO A 421 -7.50 -21.35 14.62
CA PRO A 421 -6.77 -20.79 15.76
C PRO A 421 -5.25 -20.81 15.56
N ASN A 422 -4.71 -21.81 14.85
CA ASN A 422 -3.28 -21.95 14.64
C ASN A 422 -2.75 -21.00 13.58
N ILE A 423 -3.47 -20.86 12.45
CA ILE A 423 -3.13 -19.91 11.40
C ILE A 423 -3.27 -18.49 11.95
N TYR A 424 -4.37 -18.21 12.65
CA TYR A 424 -4.68 -16.90 13.21
C TYR A 424 -3.58 -16.33 14.13
N LYS A 425 -2.91 -17.18 14.93
CA LYS A 425 -1.76 -16.75 15.76
C LYS A 425 -0.66 -16.10 14.93
N MET A 426 -0.43 -16.59 13.71
CA MET A 426 0.63 -16.12 12.81
C MET A 426 0.20 -14.94 11.94
N VAL A 427 -1.10 -14.83 11.63
CA VAL A 427 -1.66 -13.74 10.81
C VAL A 427 -1.22 -12.37 11.30
N SER A 428 -1.18 -12.20 12.63
CA SER A 428 -0.85 -10.93 13.26
C SER A 428 0.55 -10.42 12.93
N GLU A 429 1.52 -11.33 12.74
CA GLU A 429 2.89 -10.95 12.42
C GLU A 429 3.03 -10.37 11.01
N TYR A 430 2.16 -10.76 10.07
CA TYR A 430 2.28 -10.39 8.66
C TYR A 430 1.31 -9.28 8.26
N LEU A 431 0.03 -9.40 8.62
CA LEU A 431 -0.99 -8.44 8.20
C LEU A 431 -0.94 -7.12 8.97
N VAL A 432 -0.21 -7.05 10.09
CA VAL A 432 0.04 -5.75 10.75
C VAL A 432 0.87 -4.81 9.87
N SER A 433 1.74 -5.34 9.02
CA SER A 433 2.65 -4.50 8.23
C SER A 433 1.93 -3.84 7.04
N PRO A 434 2.01 -2.50 6.89
CA PRO A 434 1.34 -1.79 5.81
C PRO A 434 2.03 -2.01 4.46
N ALA A 435 1.27 -1.85 3.38
CA ALA A 435 1.86 -1.97 2.04
C ALA A 435 2.64 -0.72 1.59
N SER A 436 2.56 0.38 2.33
CA SER A 436 3.22 1.64 1.97
C SER A 436 3.58 2.47 3.20
N SER A 437 4.61 3.30 3.05
CA SER A 437 5.03 4.33 4.02
C SER A 437 4.28 5.66 3.85
N VAL A 438 3.07 5.63 3.25
CA VAL A 438 2.31 6.85 2.87
C VAL A 438 1.92 7.72 4.06
N ASP A 439 1.91 7.17 5.27
CA ASP A 439 1.61 7.91 6.50
C ASP A 439 2.66 8.99 6.77
N CYS A 440 3.93 8.64 6.56
CA CYS A 440 5.03 9.59 6.65
C CYS A 440 4.96 10.65 5.54
N GLU A 441 4.67 10.25 4.29
CA GLU A 441 4.53 11.23 3.20
C GLU A 441 3.40 12.25 3.44
N ARG A 442 2.29 11.82 4.06
CA ARG A 442 1.17 12.70 4.41
C ARG A 442 1.54 13.69 5.50
N LEU A 443 2.30 13.23 6.50
CA LEU A 443 2.88 14.09 7.52
C LEU A 443 3.78 15.16 6.88
N PHE A 444 4.64 14.75 5.96
CA PHE A 444 5.54 15.66 5.25
C PHE A 444 4.82 16.63 4.31
N ARG A 445 3.63 16.29 3.79
CA ARG A 445 2.79 17.28 3.11
C ARG A 445 2.39 18.44 4.04
N GLN A 446 2.09 18.14 5.31
CA GLN A 446 1.84 19.17 6.32
C GLN A 446 3.12 19.96 6.64
N GLY A 447 4.27 19.28 6.73
CA GLY A 447 5.59 19.91 6.86
C GLY A 447 5.86 20.90 5.71
N GLY A 448 5.56 20.50 4.47
CA GLY A 448 5.64 21.35 3.29
C GLY A 448 4.74 22.59 3.38
N MET A 449 3.57 22.51 4.02
CA MET A 449 2.73 23.69 4.27
C MET A 449 3.31 24.61 5.34
N ILE A 450 3.94 24.06 6.38
CA ILE A 450 4.62 24.83 7.43
C ILE A 450 5.78 25.63 6.82
N TYR A 451 6.64 24.97 6.05
CA TYR A 451 7.83 25.57 5.45
C TYR A 451 7.61 26.28 4.11
N GLY A 452 6.52 25.97 3.40
CA GLY A 452 6.17 26.61 2.12
C GLY A 452 5.77 28.08 2.27
N ASN A 453 5.44 28.53 3.47
CA ASN A 453 5.24 29.95 3.75
C ASN A 453 6.61 30.63 3.96
N LYS A 454 6.97 31.55 3.05
CA LYS A 454 8.25 32.31 3.11
C LYS A 454 8.47 33.04 4.45
N ARG A 455 7.42 33.36 5.21
CA ARG A 455 7.52 33.99 6.54
C ARG A 455 7.83 33.00 7.68
N ARG A 456 7.67 31.70 7.45
CA ARG A 456 7.88 30.60 8.43
C ARG A 456 9.13 29.77 8.17
N GLY A 457 9.90 30.06 7.12
CA GLY A 457 11.16 29.36 6.78
C GLY A 457 12.32 29.52 7.79
N ARG A 458 12.08 30.13 8.96
CA ARG A 458 13.05 30.27 10.07
C ARG A 458 12.70 29.40 11.28
N LEU A 459 11.65 28.57 11.18
CA LEU A 459 11.28 27.66 12.26
C LEU A 459 12.31 26.51 12.32
N ARG A 460 12.98 26.33 13.46
CA ARG A 460 13.90 25.20 13.67
C ARG A 460 13.18 23.86 13.59
N GLY A 461 13.86 22.83 13.10
CA GLY A 461 13.31 21.47 12.98
C GLY A 461 12.71 20.93 14.27
N GLU A 462 13.30 21.23 15.45
CA GLU A 462 12.74 20.85 16.76
C GLU A 462 11.33 21.39 17.02
N ASN A 463 11.05 22.63 16.61
CA ASN A 463 9.73 23.22 16.79
C ASN A 463 8.74 22.68 15.75
N THR A 464 9.24 22.38 14.55
CA THR A 464 8.45 21.75 13.49
C THR A 464 8.05 20.33 13.89
N ARG A 465 8.96 19.55 14.49
CA ARG A 465 8.65 18.25 15.11
C ARG A 465 7.43 18.37 16.01
N LEU A 466 7.46 19.30 16.97
CA LEU A 466 6.34 19.48 17.90
C LEU A 466 5.01 19.78 17.16
N LEU A 467 5.03 20.68 16.18
CA LEU A 467 3.84 21.00 15.39
C LEU A 467 3.31 19.79 14.60
N LEU A 468 4.20 19.00 14.01
CA LEU A 468 3.84 17.84 13.21
C LEU A 468 3.27 16.72 14.09
N MET A 469 3.88 16.45 15.24
CA MET A 469 3.38 15.48 16.22
C MET A 469 1.96 15.85 16.70
N ILE A 470 1.75 17.11 17.12
CA ILE A 470 0.43 17.60 17.56
C ILE A 470 -0.60 17.53 16.42
N LYS A 471 -0.20 17.90 15.20
CA LYS A 471 -1.11 17.88 14.05
C LYS A 471 -1.49 16.46 13.64
N ALA A 472 -0.58 15.50 13.78
CA ALA A 472 -0.87 14.09 13.52
C ALA A 472 -1.95 13.57 14.48
N GLN A 473 -1.80 13.84 15.78
CA GLN A 473 -2.77 13.47 16.81
C GLN A 473 -4.17 14.05 16.55
N GLY A 474 -4.26 15.35 16.25
CA GLY A 474 -5.55 16.00 15.98
C GLY A 474 -6.27 15.49 14.72
N ASN A 475 -5.59 14.72 13.87
CA ASN A 475 -6.19 14.08 12.70
C ASN A 475 -6.50 12.59 12.93
N GLU A 476 -6.15 11.98 14.07
CA GLU A 476 -6.47 10.57 14.37
C GLU A 476 -7.99 10.32 14.38
N GLU A 477 -8.78 11.31 14.83
CA GLU A 477 -10.26 11.22 14.87
C GLU A 477 -10.91 11.31 13.48
N ILE A 478 -10.18 11.81 12.47
CA ILE A 478 -10.65 11.91 11.09
C ILE A 478 -10.19 10.63 10.37
N GLY A 479 -10.89 9.53 10.63
CA GLY A 479 -10.58 8.22 10.06
C GLY A 479 -10.29 8.27 8.55
N ARG A 480 -9.35 7.44 8.08
CA ARG A 480 -8.92 7.42 6.67
C ARG A 480 -10.01 6.84 5.79
N VAL A 481 -10.77 7.70 5.13
CA VAL A 481 -11.71 7.25 4.09
C VAL A 481 -11.04 7.36 2.72
N SER A 482 -10.02 6.53 2.46
CA SER A 482 -9.53 6.34 1.09
C SER A 482 -10.47 5.38 0.38
N LYS A 483 -11.57 5.90 -0.17
CA LYS A 483 -12.57 5.10 -0.89
C LYS A 483 -11.95 4.48 -2.14
N ALA A 484 -12.52 3.37 -2.60
CA ALA A 484 -12.45 2.98 -4.00
C ALA A 484 -12.84 4.18 -4.88
N TRP A 485 -12.54 4.11 -6.18
CA TRP A 485 -12.94 5.16 -7.10
C TRP A 485 -14.42 5.49 -6.90
N SER A 486 -14.72 6.77 -6.70
CA SER A 486 -16.10 7.20 -6.87
C SER A 486 -16.54 6.87 -8.31
N PRO A 487 -17.83 6.60 -8.57
CA PRO A 487 -18.30 6.39 -9.94
C PRO A 487 -17.90 7.52 -10.90
N ALA A 488 -17.82 8.75 -10.38
CA ALA A 488 -17.33 9.91 -11.12
C ALA A 488 -15.83 9.81 -11.45
N GLU A 489 -14.99 9.48 -10.48
CA GLU A 489 -13.56 9.23 -10.73
C GLU A 489 -13.35 8.05 -11.66
N ALA A 490 -14.19 7.02 -11.59
CA ALA A 490 -14.10 5.87 -12.49
C ALA A 490 -14.38 6.20 -13.94
N LYS A 491 -15.37 7.05 -14.15
CA LYS A 491 -15.64 7.61 -15.46
C LYS A 491 -14.52 8.54 -15.95
N MET A 492 -13.91 9.30 -15.05
CA MET A 492 -12.96 10.37 -15.42
C MET A 492 -11.52 9.88 -15.59
N TYR A 493 -11.09 8.96 -14.74
CA TYR A 493 -9.70 8.48 -14.63
C TYR A 493 -9.56 7.01 -15.02
N GLY A 494 -10.65 6.36 -15.45
CA GLY A 494 -10.65 5.00 -15.97
C GLY A 494 -9.99 4.84 -17.32
N ALA A 495 -9.73 3.58 -17.67
CA ALA A 495 -9.46 3.22 -19.05
C ALA A 495 -10.72 3.55 -19.88
N PRO A 496 -10.62 4.36 -20.94
CA PRO A 496 -11.76 4.73 -21.75
C PRO A 496 -12.31 3.52 -22.54
N PRO A 497 -13.63 3.45 -22.83
CA PRO A 497 -14.25 2.29 -23.47
C PRO A 497 -13.85 2.08 -24.94
N LYS A 498 -13.41 3.12 -25.64
CA LYS A 498 -13.03 3.07 -27.06
C LYS A 498 -11.72 3.81 -27.28
N MET A 499 -10.72 3.10 -27.79
CA MET A 499 -9.37 3.58 -28.06
C MET A 499 -8.90 3.12 -29.45
N ALA A 500 -9.76 3.32 -30.46
CA ALA A 500 -9.48 2.92 -31.84
C ALA A 500 -8.21 3.57 -32.42
N SER A 501 -7.79 4.72 -31.87
CA SER A 501 -6.52 5.39 -32.20
C SER A 501 -5.28 4.61 -31.73
N LEU A 502 -5.42 3.77 -30.71
CA LEU A 502 -4.32 3.05 -30.07
C LEU A 502 -4.33 1.55 -30.27
N PHE A 503 -5.51 0.98 -30.55
CA PHE A 503 -5.66 -0.44 -30.78
C PHE A 503 -6.03 -0.71 -32.24
N GLY A 504 -5.62 -1.86 -32.77
CA GLY A 504 -6.14 -2.34 -34.06
C GLY A 504 -7.62 -2.70 -33.95
N ASP A 505 -8.37 -2.69 -35.06
CA ASP A 505 -9.73 -3.23 -35.07
C ASP A 505 -9.65 -4.71 -34.71
N VAL A 506 -10.04 -5.03 -33.47
CA VAL A 506 -10.38 -6.42 -33.13
C VAL A 506 -11.75 -6.62 -33.72
N SER A 507 -11.81 -7.12 -34.95
CA SER A 507 -13.03 -7.72 -35.47
C SER A 507 -13.49 -8.75 -34.43
N GLU A 508 -14.70 -8.57 -33.92
CA GLU A 508 -15.40 -9.60 -33.15
C GLU A 508 -15.54 -10.84 -34.04
N SER A 509 -14.55 -11.74 -34.01
CA SER A 509 -14.75 -13.11 -34.45
C SER A 509 -15.38 -13.86 -33.28
N SER A 510 -16.71 -13.84 -33.25
CA SER A 510 -17.53 -14.72 -32.43
C SER A 510 -17.23 -16.19 -32.74
N SER A 511 -16.95 -16.96 -31.68
CA SER A 511 -17.29 -18.37 -31.46
C SER A 511 -16.99 -19.40 -32.57
N SER A 512 -15.98 -20.24 -32.34
CA SER A 512 -16.09 -21.67 -31.98
C SER A 512 -14.67 -22.25 -31.94
N ASP A 513 -14.49 -23.38 -31.24
CA ASP A 513 -13.28 -24.21 -31.24
C ASP A 513 -12.30 -23.98 -30.07
N GLU A 514 -12.78 -24.18 -28.84
CA GLU A 514 -11.99 -24.84 -27.79
C GLU A 514 -12.93 -25.76 -26.96
N GLU A 515 -13.36 -26.85 -27.58
CA GLU A 515 -13.65 -28.09 -26.87
C GLU A 515 -12.83 -29.21 -27.52
N SER A 516 -12.33 -30.13 -26.70
CA SER A 516 -11.61 -31.38 -27.02
C SER A 516 -10.09 -31.33 -27.17
N VAL A 517 -9.38 -31.38 -26.04
CA VAL A 517 -8.29 -32.38 -25.86
C VAL A 517 -8.28 -32.77 -24.39
N LEU A 518 -8.85 -33.93 -24.04
CA LEU A 518 -8.50 -34.81 -22.91
C LEU A 518 -9.52 -35.94 -22.81
N SER A 519 -9.41 -36.96 -23.69
CA SER A 519 -9.73 -38.36 -23.39
C SER A 519 -9.59 -39.21 -24.65
N SER A 520 -8.54 -40.03 -24.73
CA SER A 520 -8.58 -41.26 -25.53
C SER A 520 -7.41 -42.16 -25.13
N ASP A 521 -7.54 -42.79 -23.97
CA ASP A 521 -7.02 -44.14 -23.75
C ASP A 521 -8.25 -45.02 -23.64
N GLU A 522 -8.49 -45.85 -24.66
CA GLU A 522 -8.94 -47.25 -24.56
C GLU A 522 -9.34 -47.78 -25.95
N GLU A 523 -8.60 -48.81 -26.35
CA GLU A 523 -9.06 -50.03 -27.03
C GLU A 523 -10.12 -49.88 -28.14
N ASN A 524 -9.72 -50.15 -29.39
CA ASN A 524 -10.17 -51.41 -29.97
C ASN A 524 -9.34 -51.89 -31.15
N SER A 525 -9.07 -53.18 -31.09
CA SER A 525 -8.49 -54.00 -32.12
C SER A 525 -9.41 -54.14 -33.34
N SER A 526 -8.79 -54.71 -34.37
CA SER A 526 -9.36 -55.64 -35.35
C SER A 526 -9.99 -55.10 -36.64
N GLN A 527 -9.40 -55.63 -37.73
CA GLN A 527 -9.95 -55.97 -39.04
C GLN A 527 -10.13 -54.83 -40.04
N SER A 528 -9.82 -54.97 -41.32
CA SER A 528 -8.95 -55.82 -42.15
C SER A 528 -9.34 -55.46 -43.59
N SER A 529 -8.35 -55.22 -44.46
CA SER A 529 -8.46 -55.24 -45.92
C SER A 529 -9.32 -54.12 -46.54
N SER A 530 -8.89 -53.38 -47.56
CA SER A 530 -8.08 -53.75 -48.73
C SER A 530 -7.22 -52.59 -49.23
#